data_AF-R9IEB1-F1
#
_entry.id   AF-R9IEB1-F1
#
_cell.length_a   1.000
_cell.length_b   1.000
_cell.length_c   1.000
_cell.angle_alpha   90.00
_cell.angle_beta   90.00
_cell.angle_gamma   90.00
#
_symmetry.space_group_name_H-M   'P 1'
#
loop_
_entity.id
_entity.type
_entity.pdbx_description
1 polymer ?
#
loop_
_entity_poly.entity_id
_entity_poly.type
_entity_poly.pdbx_seq_one_letter_code
_entity_poly.pdbx_strand_id
1 'polypeptide(L)'
;MKKRGHYCKICGEYKSNEKFSGKGHAAHICKTCASLPPEKKSEMAAMNRLLNLPWRLSKEQISWLKKKMHDKRPDIRALAKEQYEMRFSPARFEEDEPNGDFTDFPYDIL
;
A
#
# COMPACT_ATOMS: atom_id res chain seq x y z
N MET A 1 -24.46 3.08 -13.22
CA MET A 1 -23.87 2.34 -14.37
C MET A 1 -22.69 1.51 -13.88
N LYS A 2 -22.66 0.18 -14.14
CA LYS A 2 -21.48 -0.65 -13.80
C LYS A 2 -20.31 -0.22 -14.67
N LYS A 3 -19.21 0.24 -14.07
CA LYS A 3 -17.96 0.50 -14.81
C LYS A 3 -17.48 -0.83 -15.40
N ARG A 4 -17.51 -0.94 -16.73
CA ARG A 4 -16.98 -2.11 -17.44
C ARG A 4 -15.46 -1.97 -17.52
N GLY A 5 -14.72 -2.81 -16.81
CA GLY A 5 -13.27 -2.74 -16.80
C GLY A 5 -12.63 -3.60 -15.70
N HIS A 6 -11.31 -3.72 -15.77
CA HIS A 6 -10.49 -4.39 -14.77
C HIS A 6 -9.39 -3.46 -14.25
N TYR A 7 -9.03 -3.63 -12.98
CA TYR A 7 -7.90 -2.96 -12.36
C TYR A 7 -6.58 -3.66 -12.72
N CYS A 8 -5.58 -2.90 -13.14
CA CYS A 8 -4.24 -3.41 -13.41
C CYS A 8 -3.35 -3.27 -12.16
N LYS A 9 -2.83 -4.38 -11.62
CA LYS A 9 -1.99 -4.36 -10.41
C LYS A 9 -0.61 -3.74 -10.60
N ILE A 10 -0.14 -3.60 -11.85
CA ILE A 10 1.18 -3.05 -12.15
C ILE A 10 1.13 -1.52 -12.22
N CYS A 11 0.21 -0.95 -13.01
CA CYS A 11 0.12 0.50 -13.19
C CYS A 11 -0.93 1.20 -12.30
N GLY A 12 -1.78 0.46 -11.59
CA GLY A 12 -2.78 1.05 -10.70
C GLY A 12 -4.01 1.64 -11.39
N GLU A 13 -4.15 1.46 -12.70
CA GLU A 13 -5.28 2.04 -13.45
C GLU A 13 -6.39 1.02 -13.70
N TYR A 14 -7.64 1.50 -13.65
CA TYR A 14 -8.78 0.80 -14.24
C TYR A 14 -8.79 1.00 -15.75
N LYS A 15 -8.81 -0.10 -16.50
CA LYS A 15 -8.86 -0.07 -17.97
C LYS A 15 -10.01 -0.92 -18.49
N SER A 16 -10.46 -0.64 -19.71
CA SER A 16 -11.49 -1.44 -20.37
C SER A 16 -11.03 -2.89 -20.58
N ASN A 17 -11.99 -3.81 -20.67
CA ASN A 17 -11.70 -5.25 -20.81
C ASN A 17 -10.81 -5.56 -22.02
N GLU A 18 -10.94 -4.81 -23.11
CA GLU A 18 -10.14 -4.99 -24.33
C GLU A 18 -8.63 -4.69 -24.14
N LYS A 19 -8.28 -3.93 -23.10
CA LYS A 19 -6.90 -3.63 -22.71
C LYS A 19 -6.26 -4.76 -21.90
N PHE A 20 -7.03 -5.80 -21.57
CA PHE A 20 -6.56 -7.05 -21.00
C PHE A 20 -6.77 -8.16 -22.04
N SER A 21 -5.82 -9.09 -22.19
CA SER A 21 -5.97 -10.23 -23.11
C SER A 21 -5.42 -11.51 -22.52
N GLY A 22 -6.03 -12.63 -22.91
CA GLY A 22 -5.61 -13.98 -22.53
C GLY A 22 -5.38 -14.10 -21.02
N LYS A 23 -4.22 -14.65 -20.63
CA LYS A 23 -3.79 -14.81 -19.23
C LYS A 23 -3.67 -13.49 -18.46
N GLY A 24 -3.58 -12.34 -19.14
CA GLY A 24 -3.49 -11.01 -18.52
C GLY A 24 -4.76 -10.61 -17.76
N HIS A 25 -5.94 -11.09 -18.17
CA HIS A 25 -7.19 -10.90 -17.42
C HIS A 25 -7.13 -11.57 -16.05
N ALA A 26 -6.76 -12.85 -16.00
CA ALA A 26 -6.65 -13.60 -14.75
C ALA A 26 -5.55 -13.04 -13.82
N ALA A 27 -4.45 -12.54 -14.40
CA ALA A 27 -3.35 -11.98 -13.63
C ALA A 27 -3.60 -10.53 -13.16
N HIS A 28 -4.67 -9.88 -13.63
CA HIS A 28 -4.92 -8.45 -13.45
C HIS A 28 -3.78 -7.57 -13.98
N ILE A 29 -3.27 -7.89 -15.18
CA ILE A 29 -2.18 -7.15 -15.84
C ILE A 29 -2.64 -6.74 -17.24
N CYS A 30 -2.68 -5.44 -17.52
CA CYS A 30 -3.04 -4.93 -18.83
C CYS A 30 -1.96 -5.24 -19.88
N LYS A 31 -2.33 -5.26 -21.17
CA LYS A 31 -1.44 -5.55 -22.30
C LYS A 31 -0.14 -4.74 -22.27
N THR A 32 -0.25 -3.44 -22.02
CA THR A 32 0.91 -2.52 -21.93
C THR A 32 1.85 -2.91 -20.80
N CYS A 33 1.30 -3.23 -19.62
CA CYS A 33 2.14 -3.68 -18.51
C CYS A 33 2.68 -5.09 -18.74
N ALA A 34 1.99 -5.94 -19.50
CA ALA A 34 2.43 -7.28 -19.82
C ALA A 34 3.64 -7.29 -20.78
N SER A 35 3.81 -6.27 -21.63
CA SER A 35 4.96 -6.15 -22.55
C SER A 35 6.20 -5.51 -21.91
N LEU A 36 6.09 -4.91 -20.73
CA LEU A 36 7.24 -4.29 -20.04
C LEU A 36 8.30 -5.34 -19.62
N PRO A 37 9.57 -4.94 -19.49
CA PRO A 37 10.59 -5.82 -18.92
C PRO A 37 10.29 -6.14 -17.44
N PRO A 38 10.73 -7.31 -16.93
CA PRO A 38 10.45 -7.74 -15.55
C PRO A 38 10.85 -6.72 -14.48
N GLU A 39 11.98 -6.04 -14.67
CA GLU A 39 12.48 -5.02 -13.76
C GLU A 39 11.49 -3.86 -13.62
N LYS A 40 11.04 -3.28 -14.74
CA LYS A 40 10.06 -2.19 -14.76
C LYS A 40 8.70 -2.61 -14.21
N LYS A 41 8.25 -3.84 -14.53
CA LYS A 41 7.04 -4.41 -13.91
C LYS A 41 7.16 -4.46 -12.39
N SER A 42 8.30 -4.94 -11.88
CA SER A 42 8.54 -5.08 -10.43
C SER A 42 8.60 -3.73 -9.71
N GLU A 43 9.13 -2.72 -10.39
CA GLU A 43 9.23 -1.34 -9.90
C GLU A 43 7.84 -0.72 -9.77
N MET A 44 7.10 -0.69 -10.86
CA MET A 44 5.74 -0.15 -10.89
C MET A 44 4.82 -0.90 -9.91
N ALA A 45 4.89 -2.22 -9.86
CA ALA A 45 4.10 -3.02 -8.92
C ALA A 45 4.44 -2.71 -7.45
N ALA A 46 5.71 -2.47 -7.12
CA ALA A 46 6.12 -2.14 -5.76
C ALA A 46 5.63 -0.73 -5.37
N MET A 47 5.78 0.26 -6.25
CA MET A 47 5.26 1.61 -6.02
C MET A 47 3.75 1.60 -5.88
N ASN A 48 3.04 0.95 -6.80
CA ASN A 48 1.59 0.87 -6.77
C ASN A 48 1.08 0.17 -5.49
N ARG A 49 1.79 -0.86 -5.03
CA ARG A 49 1.48 -1.53 -3.76
C ARG A 49 1.69 -0.61 -2.56
N LEU A 50 2.77 0.17 -2.53
CA LEU A 50 3.03 1.14 -1.45
C LEU A 50 1.93 2.20 -1.37
N LEU A 51 1.50 2.75 -2.52
CA LEU A 51 0.45 3.76 -2.60
C LEU A 51 -0.93 3.23 -2.20
N ASN A 52 -1.20 1.94 -2.44
CA ASN A 52 -2.48 1.31 -2.13
C ASN A 52 -2.44 0.45 -0.84
N LEU A 53 -1.48 0.71 0.06
CA LEU A 53 -1.45 0.03 1.35
C LEU A 53 -2.65 0.43 2.21
N PRO A 54 -3.39 -0.54 2.81
CA PRO A 54 -4.43 -0.19 3.75
C PRO A 54 -3.86 0.54 4.96
N TRP A 55 -4.71 1.28 5.67
CA TRP A 55 -4.26 1.98 6.88
C TRP A 55 -3.80 0.99 7.96
N ARG A 56 -4.65 0.00 8.28
CA ARG A 56 -4.28 -1.11 9.17
C ARG A 56 -3.54 -2.19 8.37
N LEU A 57 -2.31 -2.47 8.77
CA LEU A 57 -1.44 -3.45 8.10
C LEU A 57 -1.40 -4.77 8.86
N SER A 58 -1.44 -5.89 8.13
CA SER A 58 -1.12 -7.21 8.67
C SER A 58 0.38 -7.32 9.00
N LYS A 59 0.77 -8.29 9.82
CA LYS A 59 2.19 -8.56 10.16
C LYS A 59 3.05 -8.76 8.90
N GLU A 60 2.53 -9.45 7.89
CA GLU A 60 3.20 -9.66 6.61
C GLU A 60 3.37 -8.37 5.82
N GLN A 61 2.34 -7.50 5.81
CA GLN A 61 2.42 -6.20 5.15
C GLN A 61 3.43 -5.27 5.84
N ILE A 62 3.48 -5.27 7.17
CA ILE A 62 4.48 -4.53 7.95
C ILE A 62 5.89 -5.04 7.64
N SER A 63 6.10 -6.35 7.66
CA SER A 63 7.39 -6.97 7.31
C SER A 63 7.82 -6.60 5.89
N TRP A 64 6.89 -6.66 4.95
CA TRP A 64 7.13 -6.26 3.56
C TRP A 64 7.49 -4.77 3.45
N LEU A 65 6.76 -3.89 4.14
CA LEU A 65 7.01 -2.45 4.15
C LEU A 65 8.39 -2.12 4.73
N LYS A 66 8.74 -2.70 5.89
CA LYS A 66 10.07 -2.55 6.50
C LYS A 66 11.18 -2.98 5.56
N LYS A 67 11.01 -4.10 4.84
CA LYS A 67 11.96 -4.53 3.80
C LYS A 67 12.11 -3.50 2.68
N LYS A 68 11.04 -2.83 2.28
CA LYS A 68 11.06 -1.81 1.22
C LYS A 68 11.71 -0.49 1.62
N MET A 69 11.77 -0.16 2.91
CA MET A 69 12.56 0.97 3.42
C MET A 69 14.07 0.82 3.20
N HIS A 70 14.53 -0.37 2.78
CA HIS A 70 15.92 -0.66 2.42
C HIS A 70 16.04 -1.15 0.96
N ASP A 71 15.05 -0.88 0.10
CA ASP A 71 15.13 -1.24 -1.33
C ASP A 71 16.30 -0.48 -2.00
N LYS A 72 16.93 -1.12 -3.00
CA LYS A 72 18.05 -0.53 -3.75
C LYS A 72 17.60 0.69 -4.55
N ARG A 73 16.34 0.68 -5.01
CA ARG A 73 15.75 1.77 -5.80
C ARG A 73 15.34 2.93 -4.89
N PRO A 74 15.82 4.16 -5.17
CA PRO A 74 15.63 5.29 -4.27
C PRO A 74 14.16 5.68 -4.10
N ASP A 75 13.37 5.69 -5.17
CA ASP A 75 11.97 6.13 -5.12
C ASP A 75 11.09 5.19 -4.27
N ILE A 76 11.28 3.89 -4.42
CA ILE A 76 10.57 2.89 -3.62
C ILE A 76 11.00 2.97 -2.16
N ARG A 77 12.29 3.20 -1.92
CA ARG A 77 12.82 3.36 -0.57
C ARG A 77 12.25 4.61 0.11
N ALA A 78 12.24 5.75 -0.57
CA ALA A 78 11.72 7.00 -0.05
C ALA A 78 10.22 6.87 0.27
N LEU A 79 9.43 6.39 -0.69
CA LEU A 79 8.00 6.19 -0.49
C LEU A 79 7.70 5.18 0.62
N ALA A 80 8.48 4.11 0.75
CA ALA A 80 8.31 3.15 1.84
C ALA A 80 8.57 3.76 3.22
N LYS A 81 9.58 4.65 3.35
CA LYS A 81 9.87 5.37 4.59
C LYS A 81 8.73 6.32 4.95
N GLU A 82 8.27 7.11 4.00
CA GLU A 82 7.13 8.02 4.17
C GLU A 82 5.89 7.25 4.65
N GLN A 83 5.55 6.13 3.98
CA GLN A 83 4.40 5.31 4.37
C GLN A 83 4.55 4.68 5.76
N TYR A 84 5.78 4.37 6.18
CA TYR A 84 6.06 3.84 7.51
C TYR A 84 5.94 4.93 8.58
N GLU A 85 6.59 6.07 8.39
CA GLU A 85 6.54 7.21 9.30
C GLU A 85 5.11 7.72 9.48
N MET A 86 4.34 7.86 8.41
CA MET A 86 2.92 8.26 8.50
C MET A 86 2.07 7.33 9.37
N ARG A 87 2.44 6.05 9.52
CA ARG A 87 1.67 5.05 10.27
C ARG A 87 2.22 4.76 11.67
N PHE A 88 3.53 4.91 11.86
CA PHE A 88 4.24 4.46 13.06
C PHE A 88 5.14 5.54 13.67
N SER A 89 5.12 6.79 13.19
CA SER A 89 5.94 7.86 13.75
C SER A 89 5.55 8.13 15.22
N PRO A 90 6.52 8.10 16.16
CA PRO A 90 6.27 8.38 17.57
C PRO A 90 5.73 9.79 17.83
N ALA A 91 6.05 10.76 16.97
CA ALA A 91 5.67 12.16 17.13
C ALA A 91 4.15 12.39 17.21
N ARG A 92 3.32 11.43 16.74
CA ARG A 92 1.86 11.51 16.88
C ARG A 92 1.36 11.20 18.31
N PHE A 93 2.22 10.66 19.18
CA PHE A 93 1.89 10.37 20.58
C PHE A 93 2.47 11.41 21.55
N GLU A 94 3.31 12.35 21.09
CA GLU A 94 3.87 13.39 21.96
C GLU A 94 2.95 14.62 22.14
N GLU A 95 1.81 14.68 21.43
CA GLU A 95 0.84 15.79 21.53
C GLU A 95 -0.49 15.39 22.19
N ASP A 96 -0.68 14.11 22.54
CA ASP A 96 -1.84 13.60 23.29
C ASP A 96 -1.39 12.94 24.62
N GLU A 97 -0.48 13.58 25.36
CA GLU A 97 -0.39 13.36 26.80
C GLU A 97 -1.50 14.21 27.46
N PRO A 98 -2.68 13.66 27.80
CA PRO A 98 -3.51 14.31 28.79
C PRO A 98 -2.69 14.33 30.07
N ASN A 99 -2.20 15.52 30.44
CA ASN A 99 -1.92 15.84 31.83
C ASN A 99 -3.26 15.76 32.58
N GLY A 100 -3.70 14.54 32.88
CA GLY A 100 -5.03 14.23 33.36
C GLY A 100 -5.04 12.82 33.95
N ASP A 101 -4.83 12.79 35.25
CA ASP A 101 -4.98 11.67 36.19
C ASP A 101 -5.79 10.46 35.66
N PHE A 102 -5.11 9.32 35.52
CA PHE A 102 -5.62 8.03 35.02
C PHE A 102 -6.50 7.28 36.06
N THR A 103 -7.13 7.97 37.02
CA THR A 103 -7.87 7.30 38.12
C THR A 103 -9.39 7.42 38.08
N ASP A 104 -10.01 7.75 36.93
CA ASP A 104 -11.48 7.76 36.83
C ASP A 104 -12.02 7.10 35.56
N PHE A 105 -11.83 5.79 35.44
CA PHE A 105 -12.77 4.97 34.66
C PHE A 105 -13.32 3.86 35.57
N PRO A 106 -14.51 4.04 36.17
CA PRO A 106 -15.17 2.96 36.87
C PRO A 106 -15.54 1.90 35.83
N TYR A 107 -14.90 0.74 35.95
CA TYR A 107 -15.25 -0.45 35.20
C TYR A 107 -16.51 -1.05 35.81
N ASP A 108 -17.65 -0.37 35.63
CA ASP A 108 -18.97 -0.89 35.94
C ASP A 108 -20.00 -0.16 35.09
N ILE A 109 -20.54 -0.85 34.08
CA ILE A 109 -21.97 -1.05 33.82
C ILE A 109 -22.08 -1.97 32.58
N LEU A 110 -22.36 -3.24 32.90
CA LEU A 110 -23.14 -4.27 32.19
C LEU A 110 -22.99 -4.44 30.66
#